data_AF-A0AAU5WKB3-F1
#
_entry.id   AF-A0AAU5WKB3-F1
#
_cell.length_a   1.000
_cell.length_b   1.000
_cell.length_c   1.000
_cell.angle_alpha   90.00
_cell.angle_beta   90.00
_cell.angle_gamma   90.00
#
_symmetry.space_group_name_H-M   'P 1'
#
loop_
_entity.id
_entity.type
_entity.pdbx_description
1 polymer ?
#
loop_
_entity_poly.entity_id
_entity_poly.type
_entity_poly.pdbx_seq_one_letter_code
_entity_poly.pdbx_strand_id
1 'polypeptide(L)'
;MRHAQDGAAAAISAASRILVARGKNEPQEQENPDVGWGQRARDGVWVPTKDGQRIHIGIDTAAADTVGQVLRPSLRVYGGVDVDTDIVAQTTAGGVRLLTVIHGADAPTEFRFPISLADGLALESMPSGGYDVVHLRYGATVGRLYNPWASDSMFRPVKADYTLDGQTVTMRIQHVDAFYPVVADPYYAH
;
A
#
# COMPACT_ATOMS: atom_id res chain seq x y z
N MET A 1 10.72 -14.09 18.61
CA MET A 1 9.63 -14.73 17.83
C MET A 1 8.25 -14.35 18.35
N ARG A 2 7.93 -14.54 19.64
CA ARG A 2 6.60 -14.19 20.21
C ARG A 2 6.20 -12.71 20.00
N HIS A 3 7.07 -11.76 20.35
CA HIS A 3 6.81 -10.32 20.14
C HIS A 3 6.56 -9.92 18.67
N ALA A 4 7.19 -10.59 17.70
CA ALA A 4 6.98 -10.30 16.27
C ALA A 4 5.62 -10.83 15.78
N GLN A 5 5.23 -12.02 16.24
CA GLN A 5 3.90 -12.58 15.95
C GLN A 5 2.78 -11.75 16.58
N ASP A 6 3.00 -11.23 17.78
CA ASP A 6 2.06 -10.34 18.48
C ASP A 6 1.89 -9.01 17.70
N GLY A 7 2.99 -8.45 17.16
CA GLY A 7 2.95 -7.24 16.34
C GLY A 7 2.18 -7.42 15.03
N ALA A 8 2.45 -8.49 14.27
CA ALA A 8 1.73 -8.75 13.03
C ALA A 8 0.23 -8.97 13.24
N ALA A 9 -0.15 -9.66 14.32
CA ALA A 9 -1.56 -9.85 14.68
C ALA A 9 -2.24 -8.51 15.03
N ALA A 10 -1.55 -7.61 15.74
CA ALA A 10 -2.06 -6.28 16.07
C ALA A 10 -2.27 -5.42 14.80
N ALA A 11 -1.30 -5.41 13.89
CA ALA A 11 -1.41 -4.68 12.62
C ALA A 11 -2.59 -5.17 11.77
N ILE A 12 -2.76 -6.49 11.63
CA ILE A 12 -3.89 -7.10 10.91
C ILE A 12 -5.21 -6.74 11.57
N SER A 13 -5.29 -6.78 12.91
CA SER A 13 -6.51 -6.43 13.64
C SER A 13 -6.90 -4.97 13.42
N ALA A 14 -5.94 -4.05 13.46
CA ALA A 14 -6.14 -2.63 13.17
C ALA A 14 -6.67 -2.41 11.75
N ALA A 15 -5.97 -2.95 10.75
CA ALA A 15 -6.36 -2.90 9.34
C ALA A 15 -7.77 -3.47 9.12
N SER A 16 -8.05 -4.65 9.67
CA SER A 16 -9.32 -5.35 9.48
C SER A 16 -10.50 -4.57 10.05
N ARG A 17 -10.35 -3.98 11.25
CA ARG A 17 -11.41 -3.16 11.86
C ARG A 17 -11.78 -1.96 10.98
N ILE A 18 -10.78 -1.30 10.42
CA ILE A 18 -10.98 -0.13 9.55
C ILE A 18 -11.64 -0.55 8.24
N LEU A 19 -11.15 -1.59 7.57
CA LEU A 19 -11.76 -2.09 6.33
C LEU A 19 -13.22 -2.50 6.53
N VAL A 20 -13.54 -3.19 7.63
CA VAL A 20 -14.92 -3.58 7.96
C VAL A 20 -15.82 -2.35 8.14
N ALA A 21 -15.35 -1.31 8.83
CA ALA A 21 -16.10 -0.08 9.04
C ALA A 21 -16.32 0.71 7.74
N ARG A 22 -15.36 0.66 6.80
CA ARG A 22 -15.47 1.28 5.47
C ARG A 22 -16.43 0.53 4.53
N GLY A 23 -16.68 -0.75 4.78
CA GLY A 23 -17.79 -1.50 4.20
C GLY A 23 -17.46 -2.21 2.87
N LYS A 24 -18.51 -2.67 2.18
CA LYS A 24 -18.43 -3.66 1.08
C LYS A 24 -17.74 -3.19 -0.20
N ASN A 25 -17.45 -1.90 -0.33
CA ASN A 25 -16.81 -1.35 -1.52
C ASN A 25 -15.28 -1.46 -1.48
N GLU A 26 -14.73 -1.88 -0.35
CA GLU A 26 -13.29 -2.12 -0.24
C GLU A 26 -12.87 -3.34 -1.09
N PRO A 27 -11.80 -3.23 -1.89
CA PRO A 27 -11.16 -4.36 -2.56
C PRO A 27 -11.00 -5.55 -1.62
N GLN A 28 -11.47 -6.71 -2.07
CA GLN A 28 -11.35 -7.94 -1.31
C GLN A 28 -9.98 -8.57 -1.53
N GLU A 29 -9.44 -9.12 -0.45
CA GLU A 29 -8.26 -9.96 -0.53
C GLU A 29 -8.56 -11.21 -1.35
N GLN A 30 -7.74 -11.46 -2.36
CA GLN A 30 -7.86 -12.62 -3.23
C GLN A 30 -6.47 -13.03 -3.72
N GLU A 31 -6.25 -14.32 -3.94
CA GLU A 31 -5.05 -14.80 -4.61
C GLU A 31 -5.04 -14.34 -6.08
N ASN A 32 -3.87 -13.91 -6.54
CA ASN A 32 -3.62 -13.60 -7.94
C ASN A 32 -2.21 -14.14 -8.28
N PRO A 33 -2.09 -15.13 -9.18
CA PRO A 33 -0.80 -15.75 -9.51
C PRO A 33 0.15 -14.80 -10.28
N ASP A 34 -0.36 -13.72 -10.87
CA ASP A 34 0.43 -12.73 -11.60
C ASP A 34 1.07 -11.69 -10.65
N VAL A 35 0.62 -11.66 -9.38
CA VAL A 35 1.24 -10.87 -8.32
C VAL A 35 2.42 -11.64 -7.74
N GLY A 36 3.62 -11.10 -7.98
CA GLY A 36 4.88 -11.65 -7.45
C GLY A 36 5.37 -10.80 -6.30
N TRP A 37 5.52 -11.38 -5.12
CA TRP A 37 6.00 -10.63 -3.95
C TRP A 37 7.48 -10.88 -3.67
N GLY A 38 8.17 -9.82 -3.28
CA GLY A 38 9.47 -9.91 -2.64
C GLY A 38 9.42 -10.57 -1.26
N GLN A 39 10.58 -11.02 -0.78
CA GLN A 39 10.70 -11.63 0.55
C GLN A 39 10.69 -10.56 1.65
N ARG A 40 11.27 -9.39 1.37
CA ARG A 40 11.40 -8.25 2.28
C ARG A 40 10.53 -7.08 1.82
N ALA A 41 10.46 -6.03 2.63
CA ALA A 41 9.68 -4.84 2.29
C ALA A 41 10.31 -4.13 1.08
N ARG A 42 11.63 -3.89 1.11
CA ARG A 42 12.33 -3.19 0.01
C ARG A 42 12.38 -3.97 -1.29
N ASP A 43 12.21 -5.29 -1.24
CA ASP A 43 12.06 -6.11 -2.44
C ASP A 43 10.76 -5.78 -3.20
N GLY A 44 9.76 -5.23 -2.52
CA GLY A 44 8.51 -4.74 -3.11
C GLY A 44 7.63 -5.85 -3.71
N VAL A 45 6.84 -5.47 -4.72
CA VAL A 45 5.87 -6.35 -5.37
C VAL A 45 5.75 -6.05 -6.87
N TRP A 46 5.69 -7.10 -7.68
CA TRP A 46 5.41 -7.03 -9.11
C TRP A 46 3.94 -7.33 -9.36
N VAL A 47 3.26 -6.44 -10.06
CA VAL A 47 1.82 -6.51 -10.33
C VAL A 47 1.53 -6.38 -11.83
N PRO A 48 0.49 -7.07 -12.33
CA PRO A 48 0.13 -7.01 -13.74
C PRO A 48 -0.51 -5.66 -14.12
N THR A 49 -0.42 -5.35 -15.40
CA THR A 49 -1.23 -4.34 -16.09
C THR A 49 -2.22 -5.04 -17.03
N LYS A 50 -3.27 -4.34 -17.44
CA LYS A 50 -4.36 -4.88 -18.28
C LYS A 50 -3.91 -5.35 -19.67
N ASP A 51 -2.80 -4.81 -20.15
CA ASP A 51 -2.19 -5.19 -21.43
C ASP A 51 -1.14 -6.31 -21.29
N GLY A 52 -1.06 -6.95 -20.12
CA GLY A 52 -0.19 -8.11 -19.86
C GLY A 52 1.27 -7.76 -19.55
N GLN A 53 1.59 -6.47 -19.40
CA GLN A 53 2.88 -6.05 -18.86
C GLN A 53 2.89 -6.18 -17.32
N ARG A 54 4.03 -5.84 -16.71
CA ARG A 54 4.19 -5.81 -15.25
C ARG A 54 4.85 -4.51 -14.83
N ILE A 55 4.42 -3.99 -13.70
CA ILE A 55 5.10 -2.91 -13.00
C ILE A 55 5.59 -3.43 -11.65
N HIS A 56 6.56 -2.73 -11.06
CA HIS A 56 7.03 -2.99 -9.70
C HIS A 56 6.66 -1.83 -8.80
N ILE A 57 6.14 -2.15 -7.61
CA ILE A 57 5.83 -1.21 -6.54
C ILE A 57 6.78 -1.56 -5.38
N GLY A 58 7.76 -0.69 -5.16
CA GLY A 58 8.66 -0.75 -4.01
C GLY A 58 8.01 -0.21 -2.75
N ILE A 59 8.56 -0.62 -1.61
CA ILE A 59 8.25 -0.05 -0.30
C ILE A 59 9.56 0.52 0.23
N ASP A 60 9.66 1.84 0.29
CA ASP A 60 10.81 2.48 0.94
C ASP A 60 10.65 2.35 2.46
N THR A 61 11.75 2.02 3.15
CA THR A 61 11.74 1.77 4.59
C THR A 61 12.93 2.48 5.22
N ALA A 62 12.73 3.23 6.32
CA ALA A 62 13.85 3.83 7.04
C ALA A 62 14.51 2.85 8.03
N ALA A 63 13.75 1.84 8.49
CA ALA A 63 14.22 0.83 9.42
C ALA A 63 14.98 -0.33 8.72
N ALA A 64 15.36 -1.34 9.51
CA ALA A 64 15.99 -2.55 8.98
C ALA A 64 15.00 -3.34 8.09
N ASP A 65 15.43 -3.69 6.89
CA ASP A 65 14.61 -4.41 5.92
C ASP A 65 14.53 -5.91 6.28
N THR A 66 13.49 -6.28 7.01
CA THR A 66 13.26 -7.65 7.50
C THR A 66 12.40 -8.47 6.53
N VAL A 67 12.47 -9.80 6.65
CA VAL A 67 11.61 -10.70 5.87
C VAL A 67 10.16 -10.54 6.34
N GLY A 68 9.24 -10.37 5.41
CA GLY A 68 7.82 -10.25 5.68
C GLY A 68 7.26 -11.53 6.31
N GLN A 69 6.41 -11.38 7.32
CA GLN A 69 5.68 -12.50 7.90
C GLN A 69 4.53 -12.87 6.97
N VAL A 70 4.69 -13.96 6.22
CA VAL A 70 3.63 -14.50 5.34
C VAL A 70 2.62 -15.28 6.18
N LEU A 71 1.36 -14.85 6.18
CA LEU A 71 0.28 -15.54 6.90
C LEU A 71 -0.45 -16.53 5.98
N ARG A 72 -0.60 -16.15 4.71
CA ARG A 72 -1.15 -16.96 3.61
C ARG A 72 -0.71 -16.35 2.27
N PRO A 73 -0.89 -17.02 1.12
CA PRO A 73 -0.37 -16.53 -0.16
C PRO A 73 -0.78 -15.09 -0.50
N SER A 74 -2.00 -14.69 -0.15
CA SER A 74 -2.56 -13.35 -0.39
C SER A 74 -2.35 -12.32 0.73
N LEU A 75 -1.75 -12.69 1.88
CA LEU A 75 -1.60 -11.78 3.03
C LEU A 75 -0.24 -11.96 3.72
N ARG A 76 0.45 -10.83 3.90
CA ARG A 76 1.71 -10.73 4.65
C ARG A 76 1.78 -9.43 5.44
N VAL A 77 2.64 -9.41 6.45
CA VAL A 77 2.95 -8.21 7.22
C VAL A 77 4.44 -7.92 7.16
N TYR A 78 4.77 -6.69 6.81
CA TYR A 78 6.11 -6.13 6.98
C TYR A 78 6.08 -5.28 8.25
N GLY A 79 6.60 -5.84 9.35
CA GLY A 79 6.59 -5.19 10.65
C GLY A 79 7.80 -4.29 10.85
N GLY A 80 7.61 -3.14 11.50
CA GLY A 80 8.66 -2.18 11.82
C GLY A 80 9.37 -1.66 10.58
N VAL A 81 8.62 -1.30 9.54
CA VAL A 81 9.17 -0.70 8.32
C VAL A 81 9.68 0.73 8.57
N ASP A 82 9.12 1.38 9.59
CA ASP A 82 9.58 2.64 10.16
C ASP A 82 9.23 2.70 11.65
N VAL A 83 9.57 3.81 12.32
CA VAL A 83 9.11 4.12 13.67
C VAL A 83 7.60 4.01 13.72
N ASP A 84 7.10 3.20 14.67
CA ASP A 84 5.68 2.95 14.90
C ASP A 84 4.88 2.63 13.63
N THR A 85 5.50 1.99 12.64
CA THR A 85 4.86 1.74 11.34
C THR A 85 5.04 0.30 10.89
N ASP A 86 3.92 -0.33 10.55
CA ASP A 86 3.86 -1.62 9.86
C ASP A 86 3.16 -1.47 8.50
N ILE A 87 3.38 -2.42 7.60
CA ILE A 87 2.59 -2.57 6.37
C ILE A 87 1.89 -3.93 6.36
N VAL A 88 0.56 -3.91 6.24
CA VAL A 88 -0.26 -5.08 5.96
C VAL A 88 -0.51 -5.15 4.46
N ALA A 89 0.15 -6.11 3.81
CA ALA A 89 0.16 -6.25 2.35
C ALA A 89 -0.79 -7.36 1.90
N GLN A 90 -1.76 -6.99 1.06
CA GLN A 90 -2.81 -7.85 0.53
C GLN A 90 -2.73 -7.95 -0.99
N THR A 91 -2.81 -9.17 -1.50
CA THR A 91 -3.15 -9.41 -2.91
C THR A 91 -4.66 -9.23 -3.10
N THR A 92 -5.06 -8.66 -4.23
CA THR A 92 -6.45 -8.52 -4.66
C THR A 92 -6.61 -9.09 -6.07
N ALA A 93 -7.85 -9.22 -6.55
CA ALA A 93 -8.13 -9.68 -7.91
C ALA A 93 -7.35 -8.88 -8.97
N GLY A 94 -7.31 -7.55 -8.84
CA GLY A 94 -6.72 -6.65 -9.82
C GLY A 94 -5.29 -6.19 -9.51
N GLY A 95 -4.71 -6.57 -8.38
CA GLY A 95 -3.40 -6.05 -7.98
C GLY A 95 -3.15 -6.20 -6.49
N VAL A 96 -2.79 -5.11 -5.81
CA VAL A 96 -2.32 -5.15 -4.42
C VAL A 96 -2.78 -3.94 -3.62
N ARG A 97 -2.85 -4.15 -2.32
CA ARG A 97 -3.07 -3.13 -1.30
C ARG A 97 -1.95 -3.21 -0.28
N LEU A 98 -1.37 -2.06 0.08
CA LEU A 98 -0.25 -1.98 1.03
C LEU A 98 -0.64 -1.11 2.22
N LEU A 99 -1.53 -1.60 3.09
CA LEU A 99 -2.07 -0.82 4.20
C LEU A 99 -0.96 -0.42 5.17
N THR A 100 -0.71 0.87 5.26
CA THR A 100 0.21 1.46 6.23
C THR A 100 -0.52 1.59 7.56
N VAL A 101 -0.01 0.92 8.59
CA VAL A 101 -0.56 0.94 9.95
C VAL A 101 0.39 1.76 10.83
N ILE A 102 -0.08 2.93 11.24
CA ILE A 102 0.64 3.89 12.07
C ILE A 102 0.18 3.70 13.52
N HIS A 103 1.08 3.29 14.40
CA HIS A 103 0.79 2.92 15.79
C HIS A 103 0.87 4.09 16.77
N GLY A 104 1.56 5.18 16.42
CA GLY A 104 1.86 6.25 17.36
C GLY A 104 2.22 7.60 16.72
N ALA A 105 2.39 8.60 17.59
CA ALA A 105 2.67 9.99 17.21
C ALA A 105 4.10 10.22 16.69
N ASP A 106 5.02 9.31 17.01
CA ASP A 106 6.41 9.39 16.58
C ASP A 106 6.64 8.83 15.17
N ALA A 107 5.61 8.23 14.56
CA ALA A 107 5.67 7.72 13.20
C ALA A 107 5.81 8.86 12.17
N PRO A 108 6.45 8.59 11.01
CA PRO A 108 6.52 9.54 9.92
C PRO A 108 5.14 9.91 9.36
N THR A 109 5.05 11.11 8.78
CA THR A 109 3.85 11.55 8.04
C THR A 109 3.93 11.24 6.54
N GLU A 110 5.05 10.69 6.07
CA GLU A 110 5.35 10.45 4.65
C GLU A 110 5.81 9.01 4.42
N PHE A 111 5.17 8.32 3.48
CA PHE A 111 5.47 6.93 3.12
C PHE A 111 5.69 6.85 1.61
N ARG A 112 6.84 6.30 1.20
CA ARG A 112 7.30 6.37 -0.20
C ARG A 112 7.19 5.01 -0.89
N PHE A 113 6.63 5.03 -2.08
CA PHE A 113 6.43 3.86 -2.94
C PHE A 113 7.09 4.12 -4.30
N PRO A 114 8.37 3.73 -4.47
CA PRO A 114 9.03 3.77 -5.78
C PRO A 114 8.29 2.87 -6.78
N ILE A 115 8.00 3.37 -7.97
CA ILE A 115 7.30 2.64 -9.02
C ILE A 115 8.26 2.42 -10.18
N SER A 116 8.52 1.16 -10.55
CA SER A 116 9.22 0.86 -11.80
C SER A 116 8.22 0.45 -12.86
N LEU A 117 8.19 1.21 -13.95
CA LEU A 117 7.29 1.00 -15.08
C LEU A 117 8.03 0.25 -16.20
N ALA A 118 7.31 -0.59 -16.93
CA ALA A 118 7.81 -1.17 -18.18
C ALA A 118 7.94 -0.08 -19.27
N ASP A 119 8.76 -0.36 -20.29
CA ASP A 119 8.96 0.56 -21.41
C ASP A 119 7.63 0.91 -22.11
N GLY A 120 7.43 2.21 -22.36
CA GLY A 120 6.20 2.70 -22.99
C GLY A 120 5.04 2.92 -22.02
N LEU A 121 5.23 2.73 -20.71
CA LEU A 121 4.27 3.10 -19.68
C LEU A 121 4.66 4.41 -18.97
N ALA A 122 3.66 5.16 -18.51
CA ALA A 122 3.84 6.37 -17.70
C ALA A 122 2.79 6.47 -16.60
N LEU A 123 3.07 7.27 -15.56
CA LEU A 123 2.07 7.67 -14.57
C LEU A 123 1.46 9.01 -14.96
N GLU A 124 0.13 9.09 -14.99
CA GLU A 124 -0.62 10.31 -15.21
C GLU A 124 -1.48 10.64 -14.00
N SER A 125 -1.40 11.88 -13.51
CA SER A 125 -2.19 12.33 -12.35
C SER A 125 -3.67 12.40 -12.69
N MET A 126 -4.51 11.96 -11.75
CA MET A 126 -5.96 12.04 -11.89
C MET A 126 -6.54 13.21 -11.06
N PRO A 127 -7.67 13.81 -11.48
CA PRO A 127 -8.40 14.79 -10.65
C PRO A 127 -8.87 14.24 -9.30
N SER A 128 -8.98 12.92 -9.16
CA SER A 128 -9.31 12.26 -7.88
C SER A 128 -8.16 12.25 -6.87
N GLY A 129 -6.93 12.58 -7.29
CA GLY A 129 -5.71 12.50 -6.47
C GLY A 129 -4.97 11.16 -6.56
N GLY A 130 -5.39 10.25 -7.44
CA GLY A 130 -4.66 9.02 -7.79
C GLY A 130 -3.80 9.19 -9.04
N TYR A 131 -3.23 8.08 -9.53
CA TYR A 131 -2.48 8.03 -10.80
C TYR A 131 -2.96 6.89 -11.68
N ASP A 132 -3.15 7.17 -12.96
CA ASP A 132 -3.29 6.16 -14.00
C ASP A 132 -1.92 5.70 -14.49
N VAL A 133 -1.78 4.40 -14.71
CA VAL A 133 -0.70 3.84 -15.52
C VAL A 133 -1.20 3.81 -16.96
N VAL A 134 -0.59 4.61 -17.83
CA VAL A 134 -1.02 4.75 -19.22
C VAL A 134 0.01 4.18 -20.18
N HIS A 135 -0.47 3.57 -21.26
CA HIS A 135 0.38 3.14 -22.36
C HIS A 135 0.58 4.28 -23.36
N LEU A 136 1.79 4.80 -23.48
CA LEU A 136 2.14 6.00 -24.26
C LEU A 136 1.79 5.90 -25.75
N ARG A 137 1.88 4.70 -26.35
CA ARG A 137 1.56 4.51 -27.77
C ARG A 137 0.06 4.65 -28.10
N TYR A 138 -0.84 4.27 -27.22
CA TYR A 138 -2.29 4.24 -27.51
C TYR A 138 -3.12 5.12 -26.56
N GLY A 139 -2.50 5.71 -25.53
CA GLY A 139 -3.17 6.55 -24.53
C GLY A 139 -4.15 5.78 -23.63
N ALA A 140 -4.05 4.45 -23.57
CA ALA A 140 -4.97 3.63 -22.79
C ALA A 140 -4.49 3.49 -21.33
N THR A 141 -5.40 3.66 -20.37
CA THR A 141 -5.17 3.28 -18.98
C THR A 141 -5.08 1.75 -18.87
N VAL A 142 -3.93 1.26 -18.40
CA VAL A 142 -3.63 -0.16 -18.22
C VAL A 142 -3.41 -0.55 -16.75
N GLY A 143 -3.50 0.42 -15.83
CA GLY A 143 -3.35 0.26 -14.40
C GLY A 143 -3.76 1.53 -13.68
N ARG A 144 -4.01 1.46 -12.38
CA ARG A 144 -4.39 2.61 -11.56
C ARG A 144 -3.90 2.43 -10.13
N LEU A 145 -3.20 3.45 -9.63
CA LEU A 145 -3.03 3.68 -8.20
C LEU A 145 -4.17 4.61 -7.74
N TYR A 146 -5.12 4.07 -7.00
CA TYR A 146 -6.29 4.82 -6.54
C TYR A 146 -5.89 5.87 -5.53
N ASN A 147 -6.66 6.98 -5.49
CA ASN A 147 -6.44 8.05 -4.52
C ASN A 147 -6.38 7.47 -3.10
N PRO A 148 -5.48 7.98 -2.25
CA PRO A 148 -5.30 7.40 -0.94
C PRO A 148 -6.50 7.76 -0.06
N TRP A 149 -6.68 6.95 0.98
CA TRP A 149 -7.52 7.31 2.12
C TRP A 149 -6.78 6.95 3.41
N ALA A 150 -7.12 7.62 4.49
CA ALA A 150 -6.70 7.22 5.83
C ALA A 150 -7.86 7.32 6.82
N SER A 151 -7.81 6.49 7.86
CA SER A 151 -8.80 6.45 8.93
C SER A 151 -8.14 6.13 10.25
N ASP A 152 -8.59 6.81 11.30
CA ASP A 152 -8.13 6.58 12.66
C ASP A 152 -8.90 5.46 13.36
N SER A 153 -8.49 5.07 14.57
CA SER A 153 -9.10 3.96 15.32
C SER A 153 -10.53 4.22 15.82
N MET A 154 -11.00 5.47 15.71
CA MET A 154 -12.37 5.89 15.94
C MET A 154 -13.19 5.97 14.64
N PHE A 155 -12.64 5.44 13.53
CA PHE A 155 -13.24 5.44 12.20
C PHE A 155 -13.44 6.83 11.60
N ARG A 156 -12.69 7.83 12.08
CA ARG A 156 -12.75 9.18 11.55
C ARG A 156 -11.80 9.31 10.37
N PRO A 157 -12.19 10.03 9.30
CA PRO A 157 -11.30 10.24 8.17
C PRO A 157 -10.08 11.06 8.60
N VAL A 158 -8.91 10.59 8.19
CA VAL A 158 -7.63 11.31 8.32
C VAL A 158 -7.23 11.74 6.92
N LYS A 159 -6.76 12.99 6.78
CA LYS A 159 -6.37 13.50 5.47
C LYS A 159 -5.16 12.74 4.95
N ALA A 160 -5.28 12.20 3.75
CA ALA A 160 -4.20 11.58 3.00
C ALA A 160 -4.19 12.10 1.56
N ASP A 161 -3.00 12.30 1.02
CA ASP A 161 -2.78 12.75 -0.36
C ASP A 161 -1.50 12.15 -0.94
N TYR A 162 -1.40 12.12 -2.27
CA TYR A 162 -0.18 11.74 -2.95
C TYR A 162 0.55 12.93 -3.55
N THR A 163 1.87 12.79 -3.64
CA THR A 163 2.72 13.55 -4.55
C THR A 163 3.57 12.58 -5.38
N LEU A 164 4.03 13.01 -6.55
CA LEU A 164 4.90 12.24 -7.43
C LEU A 164 6.19 13.03 -7.68
N ASP A 165 7.32 12.42 -7.37
CA ASP A 165 8.65 12.92 -7.70
C ASP A 165 9.41 11.85 -8.50
N GLY A 166 9.71 12.15 -9.76
CA GLY A 166 10.18 11.17 -10.74
C GLY A 166 9.20 10.01 -10.87
N GLN A 167 9.60 8.83 -10.40
CA GLN A 167 8.76 7.63 -10.35
C GLN A 167 8.41 7.20 -8.91
N THR A 168 8.62 8.06 -7.92
CA THR A 168 8.27 7.75 -6.53
C THR A 168 6.98 8.44 -6.13
N VAL A 169 5.96 7.64 -5.81
CA VAL A 169 4.73 8.14 -5.21
C VAL A 169 4.93 8.26 -3.71
N THR A 170 4.73 9.44 -3.14
CA THR A 170 4.77 9.66 -1.69
C THR A 170 3.35 9.85 -1.17
N MET A 171 2.90 8.99 -0.27
CA MET A 171 1.66 9.12 0.48
C MET A 171 1.91 9.96 1.74
N ARG A 172 1.29 11.13 1.81
CA ARG A 172 1.30 12.01 2.97
C ARG A 172 0.07 11.76 3.82
N ILE A 173 0.22 11.63 5.13
CA ILE A 173 -0.87 11.40 6.07
C ILE A 173 -0.79 12.41 7.21
N GLN A 174 -1.85 13.20 7.39
CA GLN A 174 -1.94 14.21 8.44
C GLN A 174 -2.50 13.61 9.73
N HIS A 175 -1.76 12.69 10.35
CA HIS A 175 -2.22 11.91 11.50
C HIS A 175 -1.87 12.51 12.87
N VAL A 176 -1.26 13.69 12.93
CA VAL A 176 -1.04 14.41 14.19
C VAL A 176 -2.41 14.63 14.86
N ASP A 177 -2.51 14.34 16.15
CA ASP A 177 -3.75 14.39 16.95
C ASP A 177 -4.85 13.35 16.59
N ALA A 178 -4.54 12.39 15.72
CA ALA A 178 -5.46 11.28 15.44
C ALA A 178 -5.50 10.25 16.58
N PHE A 179 -6.56 9.41 16.61
CA PHE A 179 -6.59 8.26 17.51
C PHE A 179 -5.88 7.06 16.85
N TYR A 180 -4.83 6.57 17.50
CA TYR A 180 -4.05 5.45 16.98
C TYR A 180 -4.71 4.09 17.24
N PRO A 181 -4.42 3.06 16.41
CA PRO A 181 -3.65 3.17 15.17
C PRO A 181 -4.43 3.87 14.06
N VAL A 182 -3.70 4.59 13.20
CA VAL A 182 -4.21 5.12 11.93
C VAL A 182 -3.87 4.12 10.83
N VAL A 183 -4.84 3.84 9.95
CA VAL A 183 -4.65 2.96 8.79
C VAL A 183 -4.83 3.78 7.53
N ALA A 184 -3.91 3.65 6.59
CA ALA A 184 -3.95 4.30 5.30
C ALA A 184 -3.71 3.33 4.16
N ASP A 185 -4.33 3.60 3.02
CA ASP A 185 -4.37 2.70 1.88
C ASP A 185 -3.82 3.36 0.62
N PRO A 186 -2.70 2.85 0.13
CA PRO A 186 -2.40 2.79 -1.28
C PRO A 186 -2.87 1.46 -1.88
N TYR A 187 -3.81 1.58 -2.81
CA TYR A 187 -4.38 0.46 -3.57
C TYR A 187 -4.08 0.60 -5.06
N TYR A 188 -3.48 -0.43 -5.64
CA TYR A 188 -3.25 -0.55 -7.08
C TYR A 188 -4.11 -1.67 -7.68
N ALA A 189 -4.74 -1.39 -8.83
CA ALA A 189 -5.32 -2.43 -9.69
C ALA A 189 -5.30 -2.06 -11.18
N HIS A 190 -5.46 -3.06 -12.05
CA HIS A 190 -5.52 -2.92 -13.52
C HIS A 190 -6.90 -3.21 -14.13
#